data_AF-A0A7J5UMV1-F1
#
_entry.id   AF-A0A7J5UMV1-F1
#
_cell.length_a   1.000
_cell.length_b   1.000
_cell.length_c   1.000
_cell.angle_alpha   90.00
_cell.angle_beta   90.00
_cell.angle_gamma   90.00
#
_symmetry.space_group_name_H-M   'P 1'
#
loop_
_entity.id
_entity.type
_entity.pdbx_description
1 polymer ?
#
loop_
_entity_poly.entity_id
_entity_poly.type
_entity_poly.pdbx_seq_one_letter_code
_entity_poly.pdbx_strand_id
1 'polypeptide(L)'
;MPDYDNPVRSAQEAAEAARALAHATRAFGDRLADSYDVVTELLSTACRLEQVLDQVSSVHRDACDKARGENDSPATGRRHALAAAAELRQAARLLGQVEAHLDVAAQHSGAIRWPERIEPSREGASVPASRRDPQEPVSLEEAFRRVSRRPDGPGHSL
;
A
#
# COMPACT_ATOMS: atom_id res chain seq x y z
N MET A 1 -21.95 -15.46 8.66
CA MET A 1 -21.19 -16.62 8.15
C MET A 1 -20.80 -16.30 6.72
N PRO A 2 -19.53 -16.52 6.33
CA PRO A 2 -19.09 -16.31 4.96
C PRO A 2 -19.89 -17.23 4.03
N ASP A 3 -20.36 -16.66 2.92
CA ASP A 3 -21.04 -17.38 1.85
C ASP A 3 -20.00 -17.69 0.77
N TYR A 4 -19.44 -18.91 0.81
CA TYR A 4 -18.34 -19.32 -0.07
C TYR A 4 -18.79 -19.65 -1.49
N ASP A 5 -20.09 -19.81 -1.72
CA ASP A 5 -20.66 -20.21 -3.01
C ASP A 5 -21.21 -19.03 -3.81
N ASN A 6 -21.26 -17.83 -3.22
CA ASN A 6 -21.74 -16.61 -3.85
C ASN A 6 -20.62 -15.57 -4.04
N PRO A 7 -19.88 -15.60 -5.17
CA PRO A 7 -18.70 -14.76 -5.36
C PRO A 7 -19.00 -13.26 -5.33
N VAL A 8 -20.21 -12.83 -5.71
CA VAL A 8 -20.60 -11.41 -5.64
C VAL A 8 -20.76 -10.97 -4.20
N ARG A 9 -21.45 -11.77 -3.38
CA ARG A 9 -21.60 -11.49 -1.95
C ARG A 9 -20.26 -11.55 -1.22
N SER A 10 -19.43 -12.55 -1.49
CA SER A 10 -18.10 -12.64 -0.86
C SER A 10 -17.23 -11.43 -1.22
N ALA A 11 -17.30 -10.93 -2.47
CA ALA A 11 -16.58 -9.72 -2.87
C ALA A 11 -17.07 -8.46 -2.15
N GLN A 12 -18.38 -8.33 -1.92
CA GLN A 12 -18.94 -7.25 -1.10
C GLN A 12 -18.49 -7.36 0.35
N GLU A 13 -18.56 -8.55 0.96
CA GLU A 13 -18.09 -8.76 2.34
C GLU A 13 -16.59 -8.45 2.49
N ALA A 14 -15.77 -8.79 1.50
CA ALA A 14 -14.35 -8.46 1.47
C ALA A 14 -14.08 -6.94 1.39
N ALA A 15 -14.82 -6.21 0.54
CA ALA A 15 -14.71 -4.76 0.45
C ALA A 15 -15.10 -4.07 1.77
N GLU A 16 -16.08 -4.62 2.47
CA GLU A 16 -16.60 -4.10 3.72
C GLU A 16 -15.61 -4.36 4.86
N ALA A 17 -15.01 -5.56 4.89
CA ALA A 17 -13.91 -5.89 5.79
C ALA A 17 -12.69 -4.98 5.56
N ALA A 18 -12.33 -4.71 4.30
CA ALA A 18 -11.23 -3.79 3.97
C ALA A 18 -11.52 -2.35 4.44
N ARG A 19 -12.77 -1.87 4.30
CA ARG A 19 -13.19 -0.57 4.86
C ARG A 19 -13.10 -0.55 6.38
N ALA A 20 -13.55 -1.61 7.05
CA ALA A 20 -13.48 -1.74 8.49
C ALA A 20 -12.01 -1.71 8.97
N LEU A 21 -11.13 -2.44 8.29
CA LEU A 21 -9.69 -2.44 8.56
C LEU A 21 -9.09 -1.05 8.37
N ALA A 22 -9.36 -0.39 7.24
CA ALA A 22 -8.88 0.96 6.96
C ALA A 22 -9.36 1.99 7.99
N HIS A 23 -10.54 1.81 8.57
CA HIS A 23 -11.02 2.63 9.68
C HIS A 23 -10.27 2.33 10.97
N ALA A 24 -10.12 1.05 11.32
CA ALA A 24 -9.46 0.60 12.56
C ALA A 24 -7.97 1.00 12.60
N THR A 25 -7.26 0.94 11.48
CA THR A 25 -5.83 1.28 11.39
C THR A 25 -5.53 2.77 11.48
N ARG A 26 -6.55 3.65 11.61
CA ARG A 26 -6.35 5.10 11.81
C ARG A 26 -5.76 5.45 13.18
N ALA A 27 -5.96 4.59 14.18
CA ALA A 27 -5.48 4.82 15.53
C ALA A 27 -5.12 3.49 16.19
N PHE A 28 -3.81 3.18 16.23
CA PHE A 28 -3.31 2.08 17.05
C PHE A 28 -3.33 2.44 18.54
N GLY A 29 -3.13 3.72 18.89
CA GLY A 29 -3.12 4.18 20.29
C GLY A 29 -2.13 3.37 21.14
N ASP A 30 -2.60 2.84 22.26
CA ASP A 30 -1.80 1.98 23.15
C ASP A 30 -1.53 0.57 22.58
N ARG A 31 -2.14 0.22 21.44
CA ARG A 31 -2.04 -1.10 20.79
C ARG A 31 -1.05 -1.12 19.62
N LEU A 32 0.06 -0.40 19.73
CA LEU A 32 1.10 -0.38 18.69
C LEU A 32 1.72 -1.77 18.45
N ALA A 33 1.74 -2.63 19.47
CA ALA A 33 2.17 -4.03 19.34
C ALA A 33 1.37 -4.80 18.27
N ASP A 34 0.09 -4.48 18.10
CA ASP A 34 -0.81 -5.15 17.15
C ASP A 34 -0.49 -4.81 15.68
N SER A 35 0.37 -3.80 15.44
CA SER A 35 0.82 -3.46 14.08
C SER A 35 1.53 -4.62 13.38
N TYR A 36 2.18 -5.51 14.12
CA TYR A 36 2.76 -6.74 13.58
C TYR A 36 1.68 -7.69 13.04
N ASP A 37 0.67 -7.98 13.85
CA ASP A 37 -0.43 -8.88 13.45
C ASP A 37 -1.21 -8.30 12.25
N VAL A 38 -1.40 -6.98 12.21
CA VAL A 38 -2.01 -6.33 11.04
C VAL A 38 -1.18 -6.54 9.78
N VAL A 39 0.16 -6.46 9.86
CA VAL A 39 1.04 -6.67 8.70
C VAL A 39 0.98 -8.12 8.20
N THR A 40 0.93 -9.11 9.10
CA THR A 40 0.85 -10.54 8.71
C THR A 40 -0.51 -10.90 8.10
N GLU A 41 -1.60 -10.30 8.59
CA GLU A 41 -2.93 -10.44 8.00
C GLU A 41 -3.03 -9.73 6.64
N LEU A 42 -2.37 -8.58 6.48
CA LEU A 42 -2.25 -7.91 5.17
C LEU A 42 -1.49 -8.78 4.16
N LEU A 43 -0.40 -9.44 4.58
CA LEU A 43 0.34 -10.39 3.75
C LEU A 43 -0.59 -11.53 3.27
N SER A 44 -1.28 -12.18 4.21
CA SER A 44 -2.25 -13.24 3.89
C SER A 44 -3.38 -12.76 2.99
N THR A 45 -3.84 -11.52 3.17
CA THR A 45 -4.88 -10.90 2.34
C THR A 45 -4.37 -10.65 0.92
N ALA A 46 -3.14 -10.18 0.74
CA ALA A 46 -2.53 -9.97 -0.58
C ALA A 46 -2.46 -11.27 -1.38
N CYS A 47 -1.98 -12.37 -0.78
CA CYS A 47 -1.93 -13.68 -1.43
C CYS A 47 -3.32 -14.17 -1.87
N ARG A 48 -4.34 -13.97 -1.02
CA ARG A 48 -5.72 -14.35 -1.35
C ARG A 48 -6.30 -13.50 -2.48
N LEU A 49 -6.01 -12.19 -2.50
CA LEU A 49 -6.45 -11.30 -3.57
C LEU A 49 -5.77 -11.65 -4.90
N GLU A 50 -4.50 -12.03 -4.89
CA GLU A 50 -3.80 -12.52 -6.09
C GLU A 50 -4.54 -13.73 -6.68
N GLN A 51 -4.85 -14.71 -5.84
CA GLN A 51 -5.61 -15.89 -6.24
C GLN A 51 -6.99 -15.52 -6.83
N VAL A 52 -7.72 -14.59 -6.21
CA VAL A 52 -9.03 -14.14 -6.69
C VAL A 52 -8.91 -13.47 -8.06
N LEU A 53 -7.90 -12.62 -8.28
CA LEU A 53 -7.69 -11.96 -9.58
C LEU A 53 -7.38 -12.96 -10.68
N ASP A 54 -6.58 -13.99 -10.39
CA ASP A 54 -6.28 -15.06 -11.35
C ASP A 54 -7.51 -15.91 -11.68
N GLN A 55 -8.37 -16.19 -10.69
CA GLN A 55 -9.64 -16.88 -10.89
C GLN A 55 -10.58 -16.07 -11.78
N VAL A 56 -10.81 -14.78 -11.47
CA VAL A 56 -11.68 -13.91 -12.27
C VAL A 56 -11.11 -13.70 -13.68
N SER A 57 -9.79 -13.55 -13.82
CA SER A 57 -9.13 -13.48 -15.13
C SER A 57 -9.39 -14.73 -15.97
N SER A 58 -9.37 -15.90 -15.34
CA SER A 58 -9.62 -17.17 -16.02
C SER A 58 -11.05 -17.25 -16.53
N VAL A 59 -12.04 -16.80 -15.74
CA VAL A 59 -13.44 -16.70 -16.19
C VAL A 59 -13.57 -15.85 -17.46
N HIS A 60 -12.94 -14.67 -17.49
CA HIS A 60 -12.98 -13.80 -18.68
C HIS A 60 -12.33 -14.43 -19.92
N ARG A 61 -11.20 -15.12 -19.74
CA ARG A 61 -10.50 -15.81 -20.83
C ARG A 61 -11.31 -16.99 -21.36
N ASP A 62 -11.85 -17.81 -20.47
CA ASP A 62 -12.53 -19.06 -20.83
C ASP A 62 -13.92 -18.79 -21.43
N ALA A 63 -14.57 -17.69 -21.03
CA ALA A 63 -15.87 -17.27 -21.57
C ALA A 63 -15.75 -16.31 -22.78
N CYS A 64 -14.55 -15.97 -23.26
CA CYS A 64 -14.36 -14.88 -24.23
C CYS A 64 -15.11 -15.09 -25.56
N ASP A 65 -15.28 -16.33 -26.02
CA ASP A 65 -16.01 -16.64 -27.26
C ASP A 65 -17.53 -16.45 -27.14
N LYS A 66 -18.04 -16.40 -25.90
CA LYS A 66 -19.46 -16.12 -25.61
C LYS A 66 -19.74 -14.61 -25.49
N ALA A 67 -18.70 -13.79 -25.39
CA ALA A 67 -18.86 -12.36 -25.18
C ALA A 67 -19.48 -11.67 -26.39
N ARG A 68 -20.26 -10.63 -26.12
CA ARG A 68 -20.83 -9.72 -27.12
C ARG A 68 -20.49 -8.29 -26.72
N GLY A 69 -20.05 -7.50 -27.70
CA GLY A 69 -19.70 -6.10 -27.51
C GLY A 69 -20.81 -5.17 -27.97
N GLU A 70 -20.44 -3.91 -28.19
CA GLU A 70 -21.34 -2.94 -28.83
C GLU A 70 -21.87 -3.46 -30.17
N ASN A 71 -23.13 -3.14 -30.48
CA ASN A 71 -23.86 -3.64 -31.65
C ASN A 71 -23.92 -5.17 -31.75
N ASP A 72 -23.92 -5.87 -30.60
CA ASP A 72 -23.90 -7.33 -30.49
C ASP A 72 -22.70 -8.01 -31.19
N SER A 73 -21.61 -7.26 -31.41
CA SER A 73 -20.42 -7.75 -32.13
C SER A 73 -19.66 -8.80 -31.30
N PRO A 74 -19.51 -10.06 -31.77
CA PRO A 74 -18.73 -11.08 -31.08
C PRO A 74 -17.23 -10.74 -31.04
N ALA A 75 -16.69 -10.16 -32.13
CA ALA A 75 -15.28 -9.78 -32.20
C ALA A 75 -14.95 -8.68 -31.17
N THR A 76 -15.81 -7.68 -31.04
CA THR A 76 -15.66 -6.61 -30.04
C THR A 76 -15.75 -7.18 -28.63
N GLY A 77 -16.73 -8.03 -28.35
CA GLY A 77 -16.90 -8.69 -27.05
C GLY A 77 -15.68 -9.53 -26.65
N ARG A 78 -15.20 -10.39 -27.55
CA ARG A 78 -14.00 -11.21 -27.32
C ARG A 78 -12.78 -10.35 -27.03
N ARG A 79 -12.58 -9.24 -27.77
CA ARG A 79 -11.47 -8.31 -27.54
C ARG A 79 -11.51 -7.71 -26.13
N HIS A 80 -12.69 -7.25 -25.67
CA HIS A 80 -12.83 -6.72 -24.32
C HIS A 80 -12.63 -7.76 -23.23
N ALA A 81 -13.17 -8.97 -23.41
CA ALA A 81 -12.99 -10.06 -22.44
C ALA A 81 -11.49 -10.43 -22.29
N LEU A 82 -10.76 -10.54 -23.40
CA LEU A 82 -9.32 -10.82 -23.36
C LEU A 82 -8.51 -9.67 -22.76
N ALA A 83 -8.87 -8.42 -23.05
CA ALA A 83 -8.23 -7.24 -22.46
C ALA A 83 -8.44 -7.22 -20.93
N ALA A 84 -9.68 -7.40 -20.45
CA ALA A 84 -9.98 -7.47 -19.02
C ALA A 84 -9.19 -8.60 -18.34
N ALA A 85 -9.14 -9.79 -18.95
CA ALA A 85 -8.36 -10.91 -18.43
C ALA A 85 -6.86 -10.57 -18.31
N ALA A 86 -6.31 -9.85 -19.29
CA ALA A 86 -4.90 -9.43 -19.27
C ALA A 86 -4.60 -8.44 -18.14
N GLU A 87 -5.46 -7.43 -17.94
CA GLU A 87 -5.32 -6.46 -16.85
C GLU A 87 -5.45 -7.11 -15.47
N LEU A 88 -6.40 -8.03 -15.30
CA LEU A 88 -6.55 -8.79 -14.04
C LEU A 88 -5.29 -9.61 -13.73
N ARG A 89 -4.67 -10.25 -14.73
CA ARG A 89 -3.38 -10.95 -14.57
C ARG A 89 -2.23 -9.99 -14.26
N GLN A 90 -2.24 -8.77 -14.81
CA GLN A 90 -1.25 -7.76 -14.46
C GLN A 90 -1.41 -7.30 -13.02
N ALA A 91 -2.65 -7.10 -12.56
CA ALA A 91 -2.93 -6.77 -11.17
C ALA A 91 -2.50 -7.89 -10.20
N ALA A 92 -2.73 -9.16 -10.55
CA ALA A 92 -2.23 -10.32 -9.79
C ALA A 92 -0.70 -10.29 -9.64
N ARG A 93 0.04 -10.05 -10.73
CA ARG A 93 1.51 -9.90 -10.67
C ARG A 93 1.98 -8.74 -9.81
N LEU A 94 1.22 -7.64 -9.75
CA LEU A 94 1.53 -6.52 -8.88
C LEU A 94 1.27 -6.88 -7.41
N LEU A 95 0.24 -7.67 -7.12
CA LEU A 95 0.02 -8.20 -5.77
C LEU A 95 1.17 -9.11 -5.31
N GLY A 96 1.76 -9.92 -6.19
CA GLY A 96 2.97 -10.68 -5.84
C GLY A 96 4.16 -9.79 -5.45
N GLN A 97 4.28 -8.58 -6.01
CA GLN A 97 5.29 -7.60 -5.56
C GLN A 97 4.92 -6.99 -4.20
N VAL A 98 3.62 -6.72 -3.97
CA VAL A 98 3.12 -6.26 -2.67
C VAL A 98 3.37 -7.33 -1.60
N GLU A 99 3.16 -8.61 -1.90
CA GLU A 99 3.46 -9.74 -1.02
C GLU A 99 4.92 -9.72 -0.59
N ALA A 100 5.86 -9.62 -1.53
CA ALA A 100 7.29 -9.57 -1.21
C ALA A 100 7.65 -8.38 -0.29
N HIS A 101 7.04 -7.21 -0.50
CA HIS A 101 7.24 -6.05 0.38
C HIS A 101 6.61 -6.25 1.76
N LEU A 102 5.42 -6.87 1.84
CA LEU A 102 4.75 -7.18 3.10
C LEU A 102 5.52 -8.23 3.91
N ASP A 103 6.14 -9.22 3.26
CA ASP A 103 7.01 -10.18 3.93
C ASP A 103 8.23 -9.49 4.58
N VAL A 104 8.93 -8.64 3.83
CA VAL A 104 10.05 -7.84 4.38
C VAL A 104 9.57 -6.91 5.50
N ALA A 105 8.39 -6.28 5.35
CA ALA A 105 7.82 -5.45 6.40
C ALA A 105 7.47 -6.25 7.66
N ALA A 106 6.96 -7.49 7.52
CA ALA A 106 6.67 -8.37 8.64
C ALA A 106 7.94 -8.73 9.40
N GLN A 107 9.04 -9.04 8.69
CA GLN A 107 10.34 -9.32 9.28
C GLN A 107 10.86 -8.12 10.11
N HIS A 108 10.78 -6.91 9.55
CA HIS A 108 11.16 -5.70 10.27
C HIS A 108 10.24 -5.40 11.45
N SER A 109 8.92 -5.52 11.26
CA SER A 109 7.91 -5.26 12.30
C SER A 109 8.09 -6.19 13.50
N GLY A 110 8.36 -7.49 13.26
CA GLY A 110 8.62 -8.47 14.32
C GLY A 110 9.89 -8.21 15.13
N ALA A 111 10.84 -7.43 14.59
CA ALA A 111 12.04 -7.02 15.32
C ALA A 111 11.82 -5.81 16.24
N ILE A 112 10.69 -5.11 16.11
CA ILE A 112 10.39 -3.93 16.92
C ILE A 112 9.95 -4.35 18.32
N ARG A 113 10.49 -3.66 19.34
CA ARG A 113 10.01 -3.73 20.72
C ARG A 113 9.33 -2.41 21.06
N TRP A 114 8.01 -2.38 20.99
CA TRP A 114 7.22 -1.23 21.43
C TRP A 114 7.24 -1.14 22.96
N PRO A 115 7.34 0.07 23.54
CA PRO A 115 7.22 0.25 24.98
C PRO A 115 5.78 -0.04 25.44
N GLU A 116 5.61 -0.67 26.61
CA GLU A 116 4.30 -1.03 27.19
C GLU A 116 3.40 0.18 27.49
N ARG A 117 4.01 1.37 27.63
CA ARG A 117 3.32 2.64 27.82
C ARG A 117 3.99 3.68 26.93
N ILE A 118 3.22 4.27 26.03
CA ILE A 118 3.65 5.46 25.30
C ILE A 118 3.21 6.65 26.15
N GLU A 119 4.13 7.19 26.94
CA GLU A 119 3.87 8.45 27.63
C GLU A 119 3.58 9.52 26.57
N PRO A 120 2.50 10.32 26.71
CA PRO A 120 2.26 11.42 25.81
C PRO A 120 3.48 12.35 25.87
N SER A 121 4.07 12.64 24.71
CA SER A 121 5.31 13.42 24.63
C SER A 121 5.21 14.70 25.46
N ARG A 122 6.14 14.88 26.41
CA ARG A 122 6.28 16.11 27.21
C ARG A 122 6.72 17.33 26.39
N GLU A 123 6.63 17.31 25.07
CA GLU A 123 7.02 18.43 24.21
C GLU A 123 6.02 19.60 24.23
N GLY A 124 4.89 19.46 24.96
CA GLY A 124 4.00 20.56 25.32
C GLY A 124 4.37 21.28 26.63
N ALA A 125 5.33 20.78 27.41
CA ALA A 125 5.77 21.43 28.65
C ALA A 125 6.77 22.55 28.33
N SER A 126 6.23 23.70 27.91
CA SER A 126 6.82 25.03 28.03
C SER A 126 8.35 25.07 28.12
N VAL A 127 9.02 25.16 26.97
CA VAL A 127 10.34 25.81 26.95
C VAL A 127 10.10 27.23 27.48
N PRO A 128 10.66 27.64 28.64
CA PRO A 128 10.59 29.04 29.01
C PRO A 128 11.24 29.81 27.89
N ALA A 129 10.50 30.77 27.32
CA ALA A 129 10.97 31.61 26.23
C ALA A 129 12.26 32.31 26.65
N SER A 130 13.42 31.69 26.37
CA SER A 130 14.67 32.40 26.27
C SER A 130 14.47 33.33 25.09
N ARG A 131 14.20 34.59 25.43
CA ARG A 131 14.11 35.77 24.57
C ARG A 131 15.18 35.64 23.47
N ARG A 132 14.80 35.09 22.31
CA ARG A 132 15.61 35.18 21.11
C ARG A 132 15.40 36.59 20.58
N ASP A 133 16.50 37.32 20.47
CA ASP A 133 16.56 38.53 19.66
C ASP A 133 16.04 38.23 18.25
N PRO A 134 15.38 39.19 17.57
CA PRO A 134 14.91 38.97 16.21
C PRO A 134 16.13 38.80 15.30
N GLN A 135 16.47 37.57 14.95
CA GLN A 135 17.35 37.33 13.80
C GLN A 135 16.53 37.64 12.54
N GLU A 136 17.03 38.58 11.73
CA GLU A 136 16.51 38.84 10.39
C GLU A 136 16.39 37.53 9.59
N PRO A 137 15.32 37.37 8.79
CA PRO A 137 15.14 36.17 8.00
C PRO A 137 16.25 36.06 6.95
N VAL A 138 17.08 35.03 7.08
CA VAL A 138 18.01 34.64 6.03
C VAL A 138 17.19 34.33 4.78
N SER A 139 17.44 35.06 3.70
CA SER A 139 16.75 34.86 2.42
C SER A 139 16.91 33.41 1.96
N LEU A 140 15.80 32.78 1.56
CA LEU A 140 15.75 31.44 0.97
C LEU A 140 16.75 31.25 -0.18
N GLU A 141 17.15 32.34 -0.85
CA GLU A 141 18.12 32.32 -1.93
C GLU A 141 19.56 32.01 -1.46
N GLU A 142 19.94 32.44 -0.24
CA GLU A 142 21.26 32.15 0.32
C GLU A 142 21.37 30.74 0.88
N ALA A 143 20.27 30.19 1.41
CA ALA A 143 20.21 28.80 1.88
C ALA A 143 20.44 27.82 0.72
N PHE A 144 19.87 28.11 -0.46
CA PHE A 144 20.05 27.29 -1.67
C PHE A 144 21.49 27.31 -2.21
N ARG A 145 22.20 28.45 -2.15
CA ARG A 145 23.60 28.51 -2.64
C ARG A 145 24.58 27.70 -1.79
N ARG A 146 24.28 27.46 -0.51
CA ARG A 146 25.14 26.66 0.38
C ARG A 146 25.02 25.16 0.13
N VAL A 147 23.88 24.69 -0.34
CA VAL A 147 23.66 23.26 -0.68
C VAL A 147 24.32 22.89 -2.00
N SER A 148 24.38 23.81 -2.97
CA SER A 148 24.87 23.52 -4.33
C SER A 148 26.38 23.73 -4.55
N ARG A 149 27.18 23.97 -3.50
CA ARG A 149 28.65 23.97 -3.59
C ARG A 149 29.26 22.84 -2.75
N ARG A 150 29.08 21.60 -3.21
CA ARG A 150 30.12 20.57 -3.05
C ARG A 150 30.82 20.41 -4.39
N PRO A 151 32.12 20.70 -4.50
CA PRO A 151 32.87 20.49 -5.73
C PRO A 151 33.18 19.00 -5.90
N ASP A 152 33.11 18.55 -7.15
CA ASP A 152 33.66 17.29 -7.63
C ASP A 152 35.11 17.07 -7.22
N GLY A 153 35.48 15.81 -7.02
CA GLY A 153 36.86 15.36 -7.11
C GLY A 153 37.02 13.87 -6.78
N PRO A 154 38.10 13.21 -7.23
CA PRO A 154 38.76 13.33 -8.53
C PRO A 154 38.82 11.98 -9.27
N GLY A 155 39.12 12.03 -10.57
CA GLY A 155 39.33 10.85 -11.41
C GLY A 155 40.49 9.97 -10.93
N HIS A 156 40.30 8.66 -11.03
CA HIS A 156 41.37 7.68 -10.99
C HIS A 156 41.55 7.08 -12.39
N SER A 157 42.73 7.30 -12.96
CA SER A 157 43.26 6.65 -14.15
C SER A 157 43.37 5.14 -13.96
N LEU A 158 43.04 4.37 -15.00
CA LEU A 158 43.81 3.26 -15.56
C LEU A 158 43.47 3.14 -17.05
#